data_AF-A0A377K6R3-F1
#
_entry.id   AF-A0A377K6R3-F1
#
_cell.length_a   1.000
_cell.length_b   1.000
_cell.length_c   1.000
_cell.angle_alpha   90.00
_cell.angle_beta   90.00
_cell.angle_gamma   90.00
#
_symmetry.space_group_name_H-M   'P 1'
#
loop_
_entity.id
_entity.type
_entity.pdbx_description
1 polymer ?
#
loop_
_entity_poly.entity_id
_entity_poly.type
_entity_poly.pdbx_seq_one_letter_code
_entity_poly.pdbx_strand_id
1 'polypeptide(L)'
;MTGDDQYSKGPYVTASFRVRSDLNVRARIRFERYNSEGYTFLCDAYLSLQTHELQITGGNAQLLTANFEIDPGSGWIYFQATLKCLPEWGMVGTQLQIAADRAVGSFATGDWIEVTTPQFEYGACATSFIITTTEPATRASDLCKFPLMKNMYTMPFTFMVEVHKNWFISHNAAPRVIDSENHQSGGPFIMGFGSSGTISQDGYSYCDIGGANRRVYESCGVRDLVMGFRVKADGMTCSFANKNISTETKTVWKYIREAAVIRIGGQTTTGLRHLNGHIKNLRFWNRALSDTQLKEYV
;
A
#
# COMPACT_ATOMS: atom_id res chain seq x y z
N MET A 1 22.81 -16.37 -13.42
CA MET A 1 22.66 -15.27 -12.45
C MET A 1 21.69 -14.26 -13.03
N THR A 2 20.43 -14.32 -12.60
CA THR A 2 19.37 -13.44 -13.11
C THR A 2 18.38 -13.21 -11.99
N GLY A 3 18.34 -11.95 -11.52
CA GLY A 3 17.22 -11.36 -10.79
C GLY A 3 16.87 -12.01 -9.46
N ASP A 4 17.58 -11.65 -8.39
CA ASP A 4 16.93 -11.58 -7.09
C ASP A 4 15.74 -10.62 -7.22
N ASP A 5 14.54 -11.16 -7.29
CA ASP A 5 13.29 -10.40 -7.28
C ASP A 5 13.24 -9.59 -5.97
N GLN A 6 13.63 -8.32 -6.07
CA GLN A 6 13.63 -7.33 -4.98
C GLN A 6 12.22 -6.91 -4.52
N TYR A 7 11.20 -7.73 -4.80
CA TYR A 7 9.84 -7.54 -4.35
C TYR A 7 9.53 -8.58 -3.27
N SER A 8 9.26 -8.10 -2.06
CA SER A 8 8.66 -8.78 -0.91
C SER A 8 9.57 -9.42 0.15
N LYS A 9 9.21 -9.14 1.40
CA LYS A 9 9.69 -9.85 2.60
C LYS A 9 9.07 -11.24 2.68
N GLY A 10 9.52 -12.13 1.79
CA GLY A 10 9.00 -13.49 1.60
C GLY A 10 7.96 -13.55 0.47
N PRO A 11 7.87 -14.65 -0.29
CA PRO A 11 7.06 -14.69 -1.50
C PRO A 11 5.58 -14.70 -1.13
N TYR A 12 4.89 -13.59 -1.36
CA TYR A 12 3.43 -13.53 -1.25
C TYR A 12 2.82 -13.43 -2.63
N VAL A 13 1.61 -13.96 -2.78
CA VAL A 13 0.75 -13.66 -3.91
C VAL A 13 -0.57 -13.12 -3.40
N THR A 14 -1.13 -12.14 -4.10
CA THR A 14 -2.42 -11.53 -3.78
C THR A 14 -3.36 -11.66 -4.95
N ALA A 15 -4.56 -12.17 -4.70
CA ALA A 15 -5.66 -12.16 -5.64
C ALA A 15 -6.72 -11.17 -5.17
N SER A 16 -7.28 -10.38 -6.08
CA SER A 16 -8.38 -9.48 -5.74
C SER A 16 -9.33 -9.24 -6.92
N PHE A 17 -10.56 -8.86 -6.62
CA PHE A 17 -11.56 -8.48 -7.59
C PHE A 17 -12.67 -7.67 -6.92
N ARG A 18 -13.50 -7.02 -7.74
CA ARG A 18 -14.75 -6.41 -7.28
C ARG A 18 -15.90 -7.33 -7.64
N VAL A 19 -16.81 -7.51 -6.70
CA VAL A 19 -17.95 -8.41 -6.85
C VAL A 19 -19.23 -7.78 -6.29
N ARG A 20 -20.36 -8.10 -6.90
CA ARG A 20 -21.68 -7.84 -6.33
C ARG A 20 -22.70 -8.89 -6.77
N SER A 21 -23.72 -9.08 -5.95
CA SER A 21 -24.92 -9.85 -6.23
C SER A 21 -26.00 -9.40 -5.24
N ASP A 22 -27.26 -9.47 -5.62
CA ASP A 22 -28.40 -9.32 -4.72
C ASP A 22 -28.92 -10.67 -4.18
N LEU A 23 -28.27 -11.78 -4.58
CA LEU A 23 -28.62 -13.13 -4.18
C LEU A 23 -27.80 -13.59 -2.96
N ASN A 24 -28.34 -14.59 -2.25
CA ASN A 24 -27.58 -15.26 -1.20
C ASN A 24 -26.58 -16.26 -1.81
N VAL A 25 -25.48 -15.73 -2.34
CA VAL A 25 -24.36 -16.50 -2.88
C VAL A 25 -23.05 -16.01 -2.28
N ARG A 26 -21.98 -16.76 -2.48
CA ARG A 26 -20.65 -16.43 -1.99
C ARG A 26 -19.69 -16.19 -3.15
N ALA A 27 -18.80 -15.23 -2.97
CA ALA A 27 -17.61 -15.07 -3.78
C ALA A 27 -16.46 -15.91 -3.18
N ARG A 28 -15.63 -16.55 -3.99
CA ARG A 28 -14.50 -17.36 -3.53
C ARG A 28 -13.21 -17.01 -4.26
N ILE A 29 -12.14 -16.82 -3.50
CA ILE A 29 -10.76 -16.79 -3.99
C ILE A 29 -10.11 -18.11 -3.58
N ARG A 30 -9.80 -18.95 -4.56
CA ARG A 30 -9.14 -20.26 -4.35
C ARG A 30 -7.67 -20.15 -4.75
N PHE A 31 -6.77 -20.73 -3.97
CA PHE A 31 -5.36 -20.90 -4.31
C PHE A 31 -5.01 -22.37 -4.51
N GLU A 32 -4.15 -22.61 -5.50
CA GLU A 32 -3.63 -23.94 -5.82
C GLU A 32 -2.15 -23.86 -6.17
N ARG A 33 -1.41 -24.94 -5.94
CA ARG A 33 -0.07 -25.10 -6.50
C ARG A 33 -0.11 -26.01 -7.72
N TYR A 34 0.83 -25.81 -8.62
CA TYR A 34 1.05 -26.67 -9.78
C TYR A 34 2.49 -27.17 -9.80
N ASN A 35 2.64 -28.49 -9.86
CA ASN A 35 3.92 -29.17 -10.02
C ASN A 35 3.77 -30.32 -11.05
N SER A 36 4.78 -31.19 -11.16
CA SER A 36 4.76 -32.36 -12.06
C SER A 36 3.62 -33.35 -11.79
N GLU A 37 2.97 -33.28 -10.63
CA GLU A 37 1.85 -34.15 -10.23
C GLU A 37 0.48 -33.50 -10.52
N GLY A 38 0.46 -32.25 -11.01
CA GLY A 38 -0.73 -31.51 -11.37
C GLY A 38 -1.13 -30.43 -10.35
N TYR A 39 -2.41 -30.05 -10.38
CA TYR A 39 -2.97 -29.02 -9.51
C TYR A 39 -3.32 -29.59 -8.13
N THR A 40 -2.79 -28.99 -7.07
CA THR A 40 -3.15 -29.30 -5.68
C THR A 40 -3.80 -28.09 -5.02
N PHE A 41 -5.00 -28.26 -4.48
CA PHE A 41 -5.66 -27.23 -3.67
C PHE A 41 -4.85 -26.91 -2.41
N LEU A 42 -4.64 -25.62 -2.12
CA LEU A 42 -3.93 -25.16 -0.92
C LEU A 42 -4.91 -24.66 0.15
N CYS A 43 -5.66 -23.61 -0.19
CA CYS A 43 -6.61 -22.93 0.68
C CYS A 43 -7.51 -21.99 -0.13
N ASP A 44 -8.53 -21.45 0.50
CA ASP A 44 -9.42 -20.45 -0.09
C ASP A 44 -9.99 -19.48 0.94
N ALA A 45 -10.54 -18.39 0.43
CA ALA A 45 -11.37 -17.46 1.17
C ALA A 45 -12.74 -17.35 0.49
N TYR A 46 -13.81 -17.44 1.27
CA TYR A 46 -15.19 -17.20 0.87
C TYR A 46 -15.69 -15.91 1.50
N LEU A 47 -16.47 -15.14 0.75
CA LEU A 47 -17.20 -13.98 1.22
C LEU A 47 -18.68 -14.15 0.87
N SER A 48 -19.54 -14.18 1.89
CA SER A 48 -21.00 -14.08 1.70
C SER A 48 -21.36 -12.69 1.18
N LEU A 49 -22.06 -12.63 0.05
CA LEU A 49 -22.49 -11.34 -0.53
C LEU A 49 -23.75 -10.80 0.16
N GLN A 50 -24.46 -11.61 0.94
CA GLN A 50 -25.61 -11.16 1.73
C GLN A 50 -25.24 -10.78 3.17
N THR A 51 -24.50 -11.66 3.86
CA THR A 51 -24.17 -11.49 5.29
C THR A 51 -22.82 -10.85 5.53
N HIS A 52 -21.98 -10.71 4.48
CA HIS A 52 -20.60 -10.24 4.58
C HIS A 52 -19.73 -11.07 5.54
N GLU A 53 -20.10 -12.33 5.77
CA GLU A 53 -19.28 -13.28 6.52
C GLU A 53 -18.08 -13.71 5.66
N LEU A 54 -16.88 -13.48 6.19
CA LEU A 54 -15.62 -13.94 5.61
C LEU A 54 -15.20 -15.27 6.24
N GLN A 55 -14.92 -16.27 5.42
CA GLN A 55 -14.48 -17.60 5.86
C GLN A 55 -13.21 -18.03 5.12
N ILE A 56 -12.20 -18.50 5.84
CA ILE A 56 -10.97 -19.08 5.27
C ILE A 56 -10.96 -20.58 5.52
N THR A 57 -10.66 -21.39 4.49
CA THR A 57 -10.60 -22.87 4.61
C THR A 57 -9.40 -23.49 3.88
N GLY A 58 -9.18 -24.78 4.08
CA GLY A 58 -8.11 -25.58 3.45
C GLY A 58 -6.93 -25.89 4.37
N GLY A 59 -6.06 -26.80 3.92
CA GLY A 59 -4.92 -27.31 4.72
C GLY A 59 -3.84 -26.27 5.00
N ASN A 60 -3.84 -25.17 4.25
CA ASN A 60 -2.91 -24.05 4.40
C ASN A 60 -3.59 -22.74 4.82
N ALA A 61 -4.78 -22.81 5.42
CA ALA A 61 -5.57 -21.66 5.87
C ALA A 61 -4.78 -20.66 6.74
N GLN A 62 -3.87 -21.15 7.58
CA GLN A 62 -2.99 -20.35 8.44
C GLN A 62 -2.00 -19.44 7.68
N LEU A 63 -1.80 -19.69 6.38
CA LEU A 63 -0.94 -18.88 5.51
C LEU A 63 -1.73 -17.88 4.68
N LEU A 64 -3.07 -17.90 4.76
CA LEU A 64 -3.96 -17.03 4.02
C LEU A 64 -4.49 -15.91 4.91
N THR A 65 -4.48 -14.70 4.38
CA THR A 65 -5.23 -13.56 4.92
C THR A 65 -6.20 -13.08 3.87
N ALA A 66 -7.39 -12.67 4.28
CA ALA A 66 -8.39 -12.14 3.36
C ALA A 66 -9.09 -10.94 4.00
N ASN A 67 -9.55 -10.02 3.16
CA ASN A 67 -10.27 -8.83 3.60
C ASN A 67 -11.20 -8.35 2.49
N PHE A 68 -12.22 -7.58 2.88
CA PHE A 68 -13.11 -6.95 1.93
C PHE A 68 -13.47 -5.52 2.35
N GLU A 69 -13.90 -4.71 1.38
CA GLU A 69 -14.37 -3.35 1.59
C GLU A 69 -15.60 -3.11 0.70
N ILE A 70 -16.65 -2.52 1.28
CA ILE A 70 -17.90 -2.23 0.57
C ILE A 70 -17.86 -0.76 0.15
N ASP A 71 -18.05 -0.50 -1.14
CA ASP A 71 -18.28 0.86 -1.64
C ASP A 71 -19.71 1.30 -1.27
N PRO A 72 -19.87 2.29 -0.37
CA PRO A 72 -21.19 2.70 0.10
C PRO A 72 -22.05 3.37 -1.00
N GLY A 73 -21.43 3.86 -2.07
CA GLY A 73 -22.16 4.53 -3.16
C GLY A 73 -22.70 3.57 -4.21
N SER A 74 -22.00 2.47 -4.46
CA SER A 74 -22.30 1.57 -5.59
C SER A 74 -22.71 0.16 -5.18
N GLY A 75 -22.48 -0.22 -3.91
CA GLY A 75 -22.73 -1.58 -3.40
C GLY A 75 -21.73 -2.62 -3.90
N TRP A 76 -20.71 -2.23 -4.67
CA TRP A 76 -19.63 -3.13 -5.06
C TRP A 76 -18.77 -3.48 -3.86
N ILE A 77 -18.39 -4.75 -3.76
CA ILE A 77 -17.52 -5.25 -2.73
C ILE A 77 -16.15 -5.51 -3.34
N TYR A 78 -15.12 -4.81 -2.86
CA TYR A 78 -13.74 -5.13 -3.15
C TYR A 78 -13.30 -6.30 -2.25
N PHE A 79 -13.01 -7.45 -2.84
CA PHE A 79 -12.61 -8.66 -2.11
C PHE A 79 -11.18 -9.05 -2.50
N GLN A 80 -10.32 -9.28 -1.50
CA GLN A 80 -8.94 -9.68 -1.70
C GLN A 80 -8.51 -10.80 -0.75
N ALA A 81 -7.55 -11.60 -1.19
CA ALA A 81 -6.85 -12.56 -0.35
C ALA A 81 -5.35 -12.64 -0.72
N THR A 82 -4.51 -12.66 0.29
CA THR A 82 -3.05 -12.72 0.19
C THR A 82 -2.55 -14.01 0.83
N LEU A 83 -1.87 -14.83 0.04
CA LEU A 83 -1.27 -16.09 0.45
C LEU A 83 0.24 -15.91 0.64
N LYS A 84 0.75 -16.36 1.78
CA LYS A 84 2.19 -16.57 1.98
C LYS A 84 2.62 -17.87 1.29
N CYS A 85 3.45 -17.76 0.25
CA CYS A 85 3.97 -18.90 -0.48
C CYS A 85 5.11 -19.59 0.28
N LEU A 86 5.15 -20.91 0.17
CA LEU A 86 6.26 -21.72 0.65
C LEU A 86 7.20 -22.08 -0.51
N PRO A 87 8.52 -22.17 -0.30
CA PRO A 87 9.50 -22.44 -1.35
C PRO A 87 9.22 -23.72 -2.16
N GLU A 88 8.64 -24.74 -1.53
CA GLU A 88 8.37 -26.04 -2.13
C GLU A 88 7.16 -26.08 -3.08
N TRP A 89 6.37 -25.00 -3.17
CA TRP A 89 5.17 -25.00 -4.01
C TRP A 89 5.44 -24.75 -5.48
N GLY A 90 6.62 -24.21 -5.84
CA GLY A 90 6.94 -23.89 -7.23
C GLY A 90 5.98 -22.84 -7.80
N MET A 91 5.02 -23.27 -8.61
CA MET A 91 4.01 -22.39 -9.19
C MET A 91 2.76 -22.33 -8.32
N VAL A 92 2.27 -21.12 -8.05
CA VAL A 92 0.99 -20.87 -7.37
C VAL A 92 0.04 -20.18 -8.33
N GLY A 93 -1.19 -20.68 -8.43
CA GLY A 93 -2.28 -20.12 -9.21
C GLY A 93 -3.48 -19.77 -8.34
N THR A 94 -4.42 -19.04 -8.93
CA THR A 94 -5.68 -18.67 -8.27
C THR A 94 -6.88 -18.85 -9.19
N GLN A 95 -8.05 -19.09 -8.60
CA GLN A 95 -9.33 -19.09 -9.26
C GLN A 95 -10.30 -18.19 -8.51
N LEU A 96 -11.01 -17.34 -9.26
CA LEU A 96 -12.10 -16.51 -8.75
C LEU A 96 -13.40 -17.19 -9.12
N GLN A 97 -14.21 -17.55 -8.12
CA GLN A 97 -15.37 -18.41 -8.31
C GLN A 97 -16.61 -17.85 -7.62
N ILE A 98 -17.79 -18.17 -8.16
CA ILE A 98 -19.03 -18.17 -7.40
C ILE A 98 -19.11 -19.47 -6.59
N ALA A 99 -19.66 -19.40 -5.39
CA ALA A 99 -19.97 -20.54 -4.55
C ALA A 99 -21.41 -20.42 -4.04
N ALA A 100 -22.09 -21.56 -3.96
CA ALA A 100 -23.43 -21.64 -3.38
C ALA A 100 -23.46 -21.10 -1.95
N ASP A 101 -24.63 -20.64 -1.50
CA ASP A 101 -24.85 -20.35 -0.08
C ASP A 101 -24.35 -21.50 0.81
N ARG A 102 -23.78 -21.15 1.96
CA ARG A 102 -23.21 -22.14 2.88
C ARG A 102 -24.30 -22.99 3.54
N ALA A 103 -25.44 -22.39 3.89
CA ALA A 103 -26.51 -23.13 4.57
C ALA A 103 -27.24 -24.07 3.61
N VAL A 104 -27.42 -23.66 2.35
CA VAL A 104 -28.05 -24.48 1.31
C VAL A 104 -27.09 -25.51 0.70
N GLY A 105 -25.82 -25.15 0.51
CA GLY A 105 -24.78 -26.04 -0.02
C GLY A 105 -24.93 -26.39 -1.51
N SER A 106 -25.85 -25.76 -2.23
CA SER A 106 -26.10 -25.98 -3.67
C SER A 106 -26.56 -24.71 -4.36
N PHE A 107 -26.31 -24.61 -5.67
CA PHE A 107 -26.76 -23.47 -6.48
C PHE A 107 -28.25 -23.56 -6.77
N ALA A 108 -28.95 -22.44 -6.70
CA ALA A 108 -30.28 -22.28 -7.24
C ALA A 108 -30.21 -21.88 -8.73
N THR A 109 -31.28 -22.20 -9.49
CA THR A 109 -31.41 -21.68 -10.85
C THR A 109 -31.48 -20.16 -10.81
N GLY A 110 -30.60 -19.50 -11.58
CA GLY A 110 -30.51 -18.05 -11.62
C GLY A 110 -29.45 -17.47 -10.68
N ASP A 111 -28.72 -18.28 -9.91
CA ASP A 111 -27.60 -17.78 -9.11
C ASP A 111 -26.53 -17.10 -10.00
N TRP A 112 -26.13 -15.90 -9.60
CA TRP A 112 -25.19 -15.07 -10.35
C TRP A 112 -24.32 -14.21 -9.43
N ILE A 113 -23.16 -13.83 -9.94
CA ILE A 113 -22.33 -12.73 -9.43
C ILE A 113 -21.87 -11.88 -10.60
N GLU A 114 -21.77 -10.58 -10.39
CA GLU A 114 -21.07 -9.69 -11.30
C GLU A 114 -19.64 -9.49 -10.80
N VAL A 115 -18.67 -9.51 -11.71
CA VAL A 115 -17.25 -9.42 -11.40
C VAL A 115 -16.58 -8.37 -12.27
N THR A 116 -15.69 -7.57 -11.68
CA THR A 116 -14.81 -6.66 -12.42
C THR A 116 -13.43 -6.58 -11.79
N THR A 117 -12.46 -6.10 -12.59
CA THR A 117 -11.07 -5.88 -12.22
C THR A 117 -10.41 -7.08 -11.51
N PRO A 118 -10.46 -8.31 -12.06
CA PRO A 118 -9.73 -9.43 -11.47
C PRO A 118 -8.22 -9.22 -11.59
N GLN A 119 -7.51 -9.40 -10.49
CA GLN A 119 -6.05 -9.23 -10.40
C GLN A 119 -5.45 -10.42 -9.66
N PHE A 120 -4.31 -10.91 -10.15
CA PHE A 120 -3.43 -11.85 -9.46
C PHE A 120 -2.01 -11.34 -9.56
N GLU A 121 -1.40 -11.02 -8.42
CA GLU A 121 -0.20 -10.22 -8.34
C GLU A 121 0.82 -10.90 -7.43
N TYR A 122 2.08 -10.83 -7.82
CA TYR A 122 3.18 -11.15 -6.93
C TYR A 122 3.37 -9.99 -5.95
N GLY A 123 3.11 -10.24 -4.67
CA GLY A 123 3.15 -9.21 -3.62
C GLY A 123 2.23 -9.50 -2.45
N ALA A 124 2.50 -8.81 -1.33
CA ALA A 124 1.78 -8.94 -0.07
C ALA A 124 0.53 -8.06 0.03
N CYS A 125 0.16 -7.37 -1.04
CA CYS A 125 -1.07 -6.59 -1.12
C CYS A 125 -1.43 -6.35 -2.58
N ALA A 126 -2.71 -6.07 -2.81
CA ALA A 126 -3.20 -5.73 -4.12
C ALA A 126 -2.79 -4.32 -4.55
N THR A 127 -2.52 -4.16 -5.85
CA THR A 127 -2.15 -2.90 -6.48
C THR A 127 -3.29 -2.33 -7.32
N SER A 128 -3.12 -1.11 -7.85
CA SER A 128 -4.13 -0.52 -8.72
C SER A 128 -4.18 -1.26 -10.06
N PHE A 129 -5.39 -1.57 -10.54
CA PHE A 129 -5.60 -2.19 -11.85
C PHE A 129 -5.22 -1.23 -12.98
N ILE A 130 -4.32 -1.67 -13.86
CA ILE A 130 -3.97 -0.95 -15.08
C ILE A 130 -4.43 -1.79 -16.27
N ILE A 131 -5.36 -1.26 -17.06
CA ILE A 131 -5.76 -1.88 -18.33
C ILE A 131 -4.58 -1.75 -19.29
N THR A 132 -3.99 -2.88 -19.68
CA THR A 132 -3.08 -2.94 -20.82
C THR A 132 -3.89 -3.06 -22.10
N THR A 133 -3.46 -2.40 -23.17
CA THR A 133 -4.05 -2.57 -24.51
C THR A 133 -3.64 -3.93 -25.09
N THR A 134 -3.79 -4.09 -26.40
CA THR A 134 -3.65 -5.35 -27.16
C THR A 134 -2.37 -6.16 -26.96
N GLU A 135 -1.32 -5.61 -26.33
CA GLU A 135 -0.06 -6.31 -26.05
C GLU A 135 0.34 -6.19 -24.57
N PRO A 136 0.78 -7.29 -23.92
CA PRO A 136 1.37 -7.24 -22.58
C PRO A 136 2.63 -6.37 -22.62
N ALA A 137 2.57 -5.17 -22.04
CA ALA A 137 3.70 -4.26 -21.95
C ALA A 137 3.89 -3.80 -20.50
N THR A 138 5.13 -3.90 -20.01
CA THR A 138 5.54 -3.26 -18.76
C THR A 138 5.47 -1.75 -18.95
N ARG A 139 4.39 -1.11 -18.48
CA ARG A 139 4.29 0.35 -18.49
C ARG A 139 5.07 0.94 -17.33
N ALA A 140 5.85 1.97 -17.63
CA ALA A 140 6.39 2.87 -16.63
C ALA A 140 5.25 3.50 -15.83
N SER A 141 5.48 3.69 -14.53
CA SER A 141 4.53 4.40 -13.68
C SER A 141 4.34 5.84 -14.14
N ASP A 142 3.08 6.25 -14.18
CA ASP A 142 2.73 7.66 -14.19
C ASP A 142 2.96 8.21 -12.77
N LEU A 143 3.85 9.21 -12.63
CA LEU A 143 4.15 9.86 -11.35
C LEU A 143 3.50 11.22 -11.31
N CYS A 144 2.68 11.48 -10.27
CA CYS A 144 2.20 12.82 -10.00
C CYS A 144 3.39 13.68 -9.54
N LYS A 145 3.67 14.77 -10.27
CA LYS A 145 4.78 15.69 -9.97
C LYS A 145 4.29 17.13 -9.88
N PHE A 146 4.85 17.91 -8.96
CA PHE A 146 4.67 19.36 -8.93
C PHE A 146 5.99 20.10 -8.60
N PRO A 147 6.21 21.30 -9.15
CA PRO A 147 7.45 22.06 -8.95
C PRO A 147 7.57 22.59 -7.52
N LEU A 148 8.77 22.44 -6.95
CA LEU A 148 9.04 22.89 -5.58
C LEU A 148 9.20 24.41 -5.49
N MET A 149 10.00 25.04 -6.36
CA MET A 149 10.32 26.48 -6.26
C MET A 149 9.11 27.42 -6.14
N LYS A 150 7.98 27.05 -6.73
CA LYS A 150 6.76 27.87 -6.73
C LYS A 150 5.89 27.69 -5.48
N ASN A 151 6.14 26.63 -4.71
CA ASN A 151 5.25 26.17 -3.64
C ASN A 151 5.94 26.08 -2.28
N MET A 152 7.24 25.82 -2.27
CA MET A 152 8.11 25.75 -1.12
C MET A 152 9.34 26.54 -1.52
N TYR A 153 9.71 27.61 -0.79
CA TYR A 153 10.82 28.48 -1.20
C TYR A 153 11.92 28.56 -0.16
N THR A 154 11.56 28.71 1.12
CA THR A 154 12.50 28.81 2.22
C THR A 154 11.97 28.15 3.48
N MET A 155 12.88 27.73 4.36
CA MET A 155 12.56 27.48 5.77
C MET A 155 12.04 28.78 6.44
N PRO A 156 11.16 28.68 7.44
CA PRO A 156 10.55 27.46 7.99
C PRO A 156 9.32 26.99 7.22
N PHE A 157 9.03 25.68 7.26
CA PHE A 157 7.81 25.11 6.67
C PHE A 157 7.35 23.83 7.37
N THR A 158 6.11 23.44 7.10
CA THR A 158 5.53 22.17 7.55
C THR A 158 4.78 21.52 6.39
N PHE A 159 4.97 20.21 6.22
CA PHE A 159 4.25 19.38 5.26
C PHE A 159 3.45 18.31 6.00
N MET A 160 2.20 18.09 5.60
CA MET A 160 1.33 17.08 6.19
C MET A 160 0.43 16.46 5.13
N VAL A 161 0.09 15.19 5.34
CA VAL A 161 -0.80 14.45 4.46
C VAL A 161 -1.52 13.34 5.22
N GLU A 162 -2.68 12.93 4.73
CA GLU A 162 -3.38 11.74 5.18
C GLU A 162 -3.06 10.57 4.25
N VAL A 163 -2.71 9.42 4.84
CA VAL A 163 -2.34 8.20 4.11
C VAL A 163 -3.14 7.02 4.62
N HIS A 164 -3.73 6.27 3.70
CA HIS A 164 -4.27 4.93 3.96
C HIS A 164 -3.37 3.90 3.27
N LYS A 165 -2.81 2.95 4.03
CA LYS A 165 -2.02 1.83 3.48
C LYS A 165 -2.93 0.66 3.14
N ASN A 166 -2.68 0.00 2.01
CA ASN A 166 -3.41 -1.23 1.63
C ASN A 166 -2.79 -2.51 2.21
N TRP A 167 -1.84 -2.36 3.14
CA TRP A 167 -0.98 -3.44 3.62
C TRP A 167 -0.71 -3.31 5.12
N PHE A 168 -0.54 -4.46 5.78
CA PHE A 168 -0.06 -4.56 7.17
C PHE A 168 1.45 -4.76 7.25
N ILE A 169 2.04 -5.35 6.20
CA ILE A 169 3.49 -5.50 6.01
C ILE A 169 3.87 -4.86 4.68
N SER A 170 4.87 -4.00 4.69
CA SER A 170 5.36 -3.22 3.56
C SER A 170 5.69 -4.15 2.41
N HIS A 171 5.09 -3.88 1.25
CA HIS A 171 5.25 -4.64 0.01
C HIS A 171 6.59 -4.40 -0.69
N ASN A 172 7.30 -3.33 -0.34
CA ASN A 172 8.66 -3.06 -0.79
C ASN A 172 9.53 -2.50 0.35
N ALA A 173 10.82 -2.28 0.06
CA ALA A 173 11.81 -1.91 1.07
C ALA A 173 11.58 -0.52 1.69
N ALA A 174 10.96 0.42 0.97
CA ALA A 174 10.74 1.78 1.46
C ALA A 174 9.63 2.51 0.69
N PRO A 175 8.34 2.19 0.94
CA PRO A 175 7.23 2.83 0.23
C PRO A 175 7.25 4.35 0.41
N ARG A 176 7.12 5.11 -0.69
CA ARG A 176 7.22 6.58 -0.68
C ARG A 176 5.84 7.23 -0.72
N VAL A 177 5.59 8.12 0.23
CA VAL A 177 4.45 9.03 0.19
C VAL A 177 4.83 10.26 -0.64
N ILE A 178 6.00 10.85 -0.36
CA ILE A 178 6.62 11.85 -1.22
C ILE A 178 8.12 11.59 -1.38
N ASP A 179 8.65 11.97 -2.54
CA ASP A 179 10.08 11.91 -2.86
C ASP A 179 10.43 13.07 -3.80
N SER A 180 11.57 13.74 -3.60
CA SER A 180 12.01 14.83 -4.48
C SER A 180 12.96 14.39 -5.58
N GLU A 181 12.85 15.01 -6.74
CA GLU A 181 13.80 14.91 -7.86
C GLU A 181 14.53 16.24 -8.05
N ASN A 182 15.74 16.22 -8.64
CA ASN A 182 16.54 17.42 -8.96
C ASN A 182 16.79 18.37 -7.78
N HIS A 183 16.79 17.84 -6.55
CA HIS A 183 17.07 18.57 -5.31
C HIS A 183 18.58 18.87 -5.16
N GLN A 184 18.94 19.60 -4.09
CA GLN A 184 20.34 19.83 -3.69
C GLN A 184 21.05 18.48 -3.51
N SER A 185 22.30 18.33 -3.98
CA SER A 185 23.06 17.09 -3.73
C SER A 185 23.12 16.76 -2.24
N GLY A 186 22.82 15.50 -1.88
CA GLY A 186 22.71 15.06 -0.49
C GLY A 186 21.53 15.66 0.30
N GLY A 187 20.62 16.38 -0.37
CA GLY A 187 19.49 17.11 0.20
C GLY A 187 18.11 16.62 -0.26
N PRO A 188 17.81 15.31 -0.33
CA PRO A 188 16.49 14.85 -0.77
C PRO A 188 15.42 15.22 0.24
N PHE A 189 14.19 15.34 -0.22
CA PHE A 189 12.98 15.36 0.60
C PHE A 189 12.29 14.01 0.42
N ILE A 190 12.29 13.22 1.47
CA ILE A 190 11.70 11.90 1.49
C ILE A 190 10.72 11.85 2.63
N MET A 191 9.53 11.36 2.34
CA MET A 191 8.60 10.93 3.37
C MET A 191 7.95 9.63 2.95
N GLY A 192 7.90 8.68 3.85
CA GLY A 192 7.39 7.36 3.52
C GLY A 192 7.40 6.44 4.70
N PHE A 193 7.47 5.15 4.41
CA PHE A 193 7.43 4.10 5.40
C PHE A 193 8.72 3.29 5.38
N GLY A 194 9.24 2.98 6.55
CA GLY A 194 10.31 2.00 6.70
C GLY A 194 9.74 0.59 6.76
N SER A 195 10.58 -0.37 6.36
CA SER A 195 10.20 -1.77 6.27
C SER A 195 10.93 -2.65 7.30
N SER A 196 10.23 -3.65 7.86
CA SER A 196 10.70 -4.71 8.77
C SER A 196 9.96 -6.04 8.57
N GLY A 197 10.57 -7.16 8.95
CA GLY A 197 9.99 -8.51 8.79
C GLY A 197 8.79 -8.82 9.70
N THR A 198 8.49 -7.96 10.67
CA THR A 198 7.40 -8.17 11.64
C THR A 198 6.45 -6.97 11.66
N ILE A 199 5.13 -7.22 11.78
CA ILE A 199 4.10 -6.16 11.76
C ILE A 199 4.35 -5.11 12.85
N SER A 200 4.78 -5.52 14.03
CA SER A 200 5.05 -4.62 15.17
C SER A 200 6.22 -3.65 14.93
N GLN A 201 7.04 -3.90 13.91
CA GLN A 201 8.20 -3.08 13.56
C GLN A 201 8.13 -2.54 12.13
N ASP A 202 7.08 -2.88 11.38
CA ASP A 202 6.94 -2.56 9.97
C ASP A 202 5.98 -1.40 9.74
N GLY A 203 6.28 -0.62 8.70
CA GLY A 203 5.38 0.44 8.26
C GLY A 203 5.41 1.67 9.14
N TYR A 204 6.50 1.89 9.91
CA TYR A 204 6.72 3.14 10.61
C TYR A 204 6.92 4.29 9.62
N SER A 205 6.24 5.40 9.86
CA SER A 205 6.45 6.62 9.11
C SER A 205 7.83 7.20 9.40
N TYR A 206 8.41 7.84 8.39
CA TYR A 206 9.64 8.60 8.55
C TYR A 206 9.72 9.75 7.56
N CYS A 207 10.55 10.73 7.88
CA CYS A 207 11.02 11.74 6.94
C CYS A 207 12.55 11.74 6.88
N ASP A 208 13.09 12.09 5.72
CA ASP A 208 14.51 12.38 5.54
C ASP A 208 14.62 13.63 4.68
N ILE A 209 15.14 14.71 5.28
CA ILE A 209 15.42 15.96 4.59
C ILE A 209 16.90 16.22 4.73
N GLY A 210 17.66 16.03 3.66
CA GLY A 210 19.11 16.21 3.68
C GLY A 210 19.82 15.51 4.84
N GLY A 211 19.62 14.20 4.98
CA GLY A 211 20.27 13.36 5.98
C GLY A 211 19.65 13.42 7.37
N ALA A 212 18.68 14.32 7.58
CA ALA A 212 17.92 14.40 8.82
C ALA A 212 16.82 13.34 8.88
N ASN A 213 17.24 12.07 8.93
CA ASN A 213 16.33 10.93 8.94
C ASN A 213 15.68 10.77 10.32
N ARG A 214 14.37 11.04 10.44
CA ARG A 214 13.58 10.93 11.67
C ARG A 214 12.40 9.99 11.47
N ARG A 215 12.14 9.15 12.47
CA ARG A 215 11.17 8.04 12.42
C ARG A 215 10.17 8.15 13.56
N VAL A 216 8.96 7.64 13.35
CA VAL A 216 7.90 7.53 14.35
C VAL A 216 7.50 6.07 14.45
N TYR A 217 8.11 5.32 15.36
CA TYR A 217 7.91 3.86 15.45
C TYR A 217 6.53 3.49 16.01
N GLU A 218 5.88 4.41 16.71
CA GLU A 218 4.51 4.29 17.22
C GLU A 218 3.47 4.12 16.10
N SER A 219 3.87 4.37 14.85
CA SER A 219 3.03 4.20 13.67
C SER A 219 3.15 2.83 12.99
N CYS A 220 3.98 1.92 13.52
CA CYS A 220 4.06 0.54 13.03
C CYS A 220 2.70 -0.16 13.05
N GLY A 221 2.38 -0.92 12.00
CA GLY A 221 1.12 -1.67 11.88
C GLY A 221 -0.16 -0.82 11.72
N VAL A 222 -0.11 0.50 11.90
CA VAL A 222 -1.28 1.40 11.73
C VAL A 222 -1.51 1.67 10.25
N ARG A 223 -2.72 1.45 9.71
CA ARG A 223 -3.01 1.64 8.27
C ARG A 223 -3.39 3.08 7.89
N ASP A 224 -4.12 3.77 8.75
CA ASP A 224 -4.57 5.15 8.57
C ASP A 224 -3.70 6.11 9.36
N LEU A 225 -3.04 7.04 8.67
CA LEU A 225 -2.15 8.00 9.29
C LEU A 225 -2.42 9.41 8.80
N VAL A 226 -2.35 10.37 9.72
CA VAL A 226 -1.95 11.74 9.38
C VAL A 226 -0.46 11.84 9.69
N MET A 227 0.37 12.09 8.68
CA MET A 227 1.82 12.12 8.82
C MET A 227 2.45 13.29 8.09
N GLY A 228 3.66 13.64 8.52
CA GLY A 228 4.35 14.80 7.97
C GLY A 228 5.74 15.02 8.53
N PHE A 229 6.27 16.20 8.21
CA PHE A 229 7.48 16.73 8.82
C PHE A 229 7.39 18.24 8.97
N ARG A 230 8.22 18.77 9.86
CA ARG A 230 8.38 20.20 10.11
C ARG A 230 9.85 20.56 10.00
N VAL A 231 10.16 21.68 9.36
CA VAL A 231 11.50 22.28 9.35
C VAL A 231 11.44 23.68 9.95
N LYS A 232 12.18 23.90 11.03
CA LYS A 232 12.32 25.19 11.72
C LYS A 232 13.32 26.10 10.99
N ALA A 233 13.34 27.38 11.36
CA ALA A 233 14.20 28.38 10.73
C ALA A 233 15.70 28.10 10.91
N ASP A 234 16.08 27.42 12.01
CA ASP A 234 17.44 26.99 12.31
C ASP A 234 17.84 25.67 11.64
N GLY A 235 16.93 25.06 10.87
CA GLY A 235 17.10 23.79 10.19
C GLY A 235 16.82 22.55 11.05
N MET A 236 16.34 22.71 12.29
CA MET A 236 15.87 21.57 13.07
C MET A 236 14.60 20.98 12.45
N THR A 237 14.57 19.66 12.29
CA THR A 237 13.45 18.93 11.68
C THR A 237 13.03 17.72 12.50
N CYS A 238 11.74 17.44 12.48
CA CYS A 238 11.11 16.25 13.06
C CYS A 238 10.13 15.63 12.06
N SER A 239 9.93 14.31 12.19
CA SER A 239 8.78 13.62 11.59
C SER A 239 7.65 13.54 12.62
N PHE A 240 6.41 13.48 12.16
CA PHE A 240 5.27 13.22 13.03
C PHE A 240 4.26 12.29 12.34
N ALA A 241 3.56 11.51 13.14
CA ALA A 241 2.42 10.70 12.72
C ALA A 241 1.47 10.43 13.89
N ASN A 242 0.15 10.53 13.67
CA ASN A 242 -0.87 10.17 14.66
C ASN A 242 -0.60 10.74 16.08
N LYS A 243 -0.30 12.04 16.16
CA LYS A 243 0.07 12.82 17.37
C LYS A 243 1.46 12.56 17.95
N ASN A 244 2.15 11.52 17.48
CA ASN A 244 3.53 11.24 17.87
C ASN A 244 4.48 12.11 17.05
N ILE A 245 5.46 12.71 17.73
CA ILE A 245 6.47 13.58 17.13
C ILE A 245 7.83 12.99 17.48
N SER A 246 8.67 12.77 16.47
CA SER A 246 10.03 12.28 16.68
C SER A 246 10.89 13.33 17.39
N THR A 247 12.06 12.91 17.88
CA THR A 247 13.11 13.86 18.24
C THR A 247 13.53 14.73 17.04
N GLU A 248 14.08 15.91 17.32
CA GLU A 248 14.58 16.81 16.30
C GLU A 248 16.03 16.49 15.91
N THR A 249 16.38 16.77 14.66
CA THR A 249 17.76 16.79 14.19
C THR A 249 17.94 17.85 13.13
N LYS A 250 19.18 18.29 12.92
CA LYS A 250 19.46 19.34 11.95
C LYS A 250 19.61 18.78 10.55
N THR A 251 18.97 19.43 9.56
CA THR A 251 19.16 19.12 8.14
C THR A 251 20.40 19.81 7.56
N VAL A 252 21.08 19.15 6.61
CA VAL A 252 22.09 19.81 5.77
C VAL A 252 21.48 20.49 4.54
N TRP A 253 20.18 20.36 4.33
CA TRP A 253 19.46 21.03 3.26
C TRP A 253 19.48 22.56 3.45
N LYS A 254 19.72 23.31 2.37
CA LYS A 254 19.87 24.78 2.42
C LYS A 254 18.95 25.54 1.48
N TYR A 255 18.68 25.02 0.28
CA TYR A 255 17.94 25.73 -0.75
C TYR A 255 17.24 24.80 -1.75
N ILE A 256 16.24 25.33 -2.44
CA ILE A 256 15.51 24.64 -3.52
C ILE A 256 16.20 24.95 -4.84
N ARG A 257 16.37 23.93 -5.67
CA ARG A 257 16.86 24.10 -7.04
C ARG A 257 15.70 24.37 -7.97
N GLU A 258 15.93 25.14 -9.02
CA GLU A 258 14.88 25.54 -9.97
C GLU A 258 14.10 24.36 -10.56
N ALA A 259 14.82 23.31 -10.96
CA ALA A 259 14.26 22.10 -11.54
C ALA A 259 13.71 21.10 -10.51
N ALA A 260 13.75 21.41 -9.20
CA ALA A 260 13.33 20.49 -8.16
C ALA A 260 11.82 20.29 -8.18
N VAL A 261 11.38 19.03 -8.09
CA VAL A 261 9.96 18.64 -8.06
C VAL A 261 9.72 17.67 -6.91
N ILE A 262 8.52 17.70 -6.33
CA ILE A 262 8.02 16.60 -5.48
C ILE A 262 7.26 15.62 -6.36
N ARG A 263 7.51 14.34 -6.13
CA ARG A 263 6.75 13.19 -6.61
C ARG A 263 5.87 12.68 -5.50
N ILE A 264 4.62 12.34 -5.82
CA ILE A 264 3.65 11.78 -4.86
C ILE A 264 3.48 10.29 -5.14
N GLY A 265 3.47 9.47 -4.08
CA GLY A 265 3.15 8.04 -4.14
C GLY A 265 4.25 7.13 -4.69
N GLY A 266 5.42 7.64 -5.02
CA GLY A 266 6.52 6.84 -5.56
C GLY A 266 7.83 7.58 -5.76
N GLN A 267 8.91 6.81 -5.92
CA GLN A 267 10.25 7.37 -6.18
C GLN A 267 10.55 7.52 -7.67
N THR A 268 10.39 6.46 -8.45
CA THR A 268 10.77 6.42 -9.86
C THR A 268 9.67 5.78 -10.69
N THR A 269 9.79 5.91 -12.00
CA THR A 269 8.89 5.27 -12.97
C THR A 269 8.99 3.74 -12.97
N THR A 270 9.99 3.16 -12.29
CA THR A 270 10.20 1.71 -12.19
C THR A 270 9.31 0.99 -11.18
N GLY A 271 8.57 1.71 -10.33
CA GLY A 271 7.66 1.09 -9.35
C GLY A 271 8.28 0.63 -8.02
N LEU A 272 9.62 0.57 -7.93
CA LEU A 272 10.36 -0.07 -6.82
C LEU A 272 10.01 0.44 -5.41
N ARG A 273 9.57 1.69 -5.28
CA ARG A 273 9.27 2.34 -3.99
C ARG A 273 7.92 3.02 -3.97
N HIS A 274 6.96 2.48 -4.72
CA HIS A 274 5.61 2.99 -4.70
C HIS A 274 4.91 2.73 -3.38
N LEU A 275 3.96 3.60 -3.06
CA LEU A 275 2.98 3.34 -2.03
C LEU A 275 1.78 2.60 -2.66
N ASN A 276 1.50 1.41 -2.16
CA ASN A 276 0.22 0.75 -2.39
C ASN A 276 -0.76 1.26 -1.32
N GLY A 277 -1.54 2.27 -1.67
CA GLY A 277 -2.41 2.96 -0.73
C GLY A 277 -2.99 4.24 -1.32
N HIS A 278 -3.65 5.02 -0.48
CA HIS A 278 -4.28 6.29 -0.85
C HIS A 278 -3.61 7.44 -0.13
N ILE A 279 -3.42 8.54 -0.86
CA ILE A 279 -2.87 9.80 -0.33
C ILE A 279 -3.95 10.86 -0.53
N LYS A 280 -4.34 11.55 0.55
CA LYS A 280 -5.37 12.60 0.53
C LYS A 280 -4.98 13.78 1.41
N ASN A 281 -5.68 14.90 1.22
CA ASN A 281 -5.55 16.11 2.03
C ASN A 281 -4.08 16.56 2.25
N LEU A 282 -3.31 16.64 1.16
CA LEU A 282 -1.96 17.17 1.17
C LEU A 282 -2.01 18.65 1.53
N ARG A 283 -1.33 19.02 2.61
CA ARG A 283 -1.33 20.37 3.17
C ARG A 283 0.10 20.84 3.41
N PHE A 284 0.31 22.12 3.17
CA PHE A 284 1.61 22.76 3.31
C PHE A 284 1.47 24.14 3.96
N TRP A 285 2.41 24.47 4.85
CA TRP A 285 2.49 25.75 5.52
C TRP A 285 3.88 26.36 5.31
N ASN A 286 3.91 27.63 4.90
CA ASN A 286 5.13 28.48 4.90
C ASN A 286 5.52 28.94 6.31
N ARG A 287 5.38 28.04 7.30
CA ARG A 287 5.81 28.23 8.69
C ARG A 287 6.01 26.89 9.38
N ALA A 288 6.79 26.91 10.46
CA ALA A 288 6.86 25.78 11.39
C ALA A 288 5.60 25.78 12.27
N LEU A 289 4.80 24.70 12.21
CA LEU A 289 3.70 24.49 13.16
C LEU A 289 4.25 24.16 14.55
N SER A 290 3.59 24.58 15.62
CA SER A 290 3.96 24.18 16.99
C SER A 290 3.61 22.71 17.25
N ASP A 291 4.19 22.11 18.30
CA ASP A 291 3.86 20.72 18.68
C ASP A 291 2.37 20.54 19.01
N THR A 292 1.75 21.56 19.61
CA THR A 292 0.30 21.60 19.86
C THR A 292 -0.48 21.56 18.55
N GLN A 293 -0.13 22.43 17.59
CA GLN A 293 -0.79 22.46 16.29
C GLN A 293 -0.64 21.12 15.56
N LEU A 294 0.56 20.53 15.56
CA LEU A 294 0.82 19.22 14.96
C LEU A 294 -0.03 18.10 15.56
N LYS A 295 -0.43 18.22 16.84
CA LYS A 295 -1.28 17.23 17.52
C LYS A 295 -2.78 17.47 17.32
N GLU A 296 -3.18 18.71 17.02
CA GLU A 296 -4.59 19.07 16.77
C GLU A 296 -5.06 18.67 15.37
N TYR A 297 -4.16 18.68 14.38
CA TYR A 297 -4.49 18.33 13.01
C TYR A 297 -4.60 16.81 12.74
N VAL A 298 -4.51 16.00 13.80
CA VAL A 298 -4.32 14.55 13.76
C VAL A 298 -5.28 13.81 14.67
#